data_AF-A0A2J0MIB5-F1
#
_entry.id   AF-A0A2J0MIB5-F1
#
_cell.length_a   1.000
_cell.length_b   1.000
_cell.length_c   1.000
_cell.angle_alpha   90.00
_cell.angle_beta   90.00
_cell.angle_gamma   90.00
#
_symmetry.space_group_name_H-M   'P 1'
#
loop_
_entity.id
_entity.type
_entity.pdbx_description
1 polymer ?
#
loop_
_entity_poly.entity_id
_entity_poly.type
_entity_poly.pdbx_seq_one_letter_code
_entity_poly.pdbx_strand_id
1 'polypeptide(L)'
;LYASILPLKIPGTKIIHVFGACGERDRGKRPQMGEIASGYADIIILTNEDPYYEDAEQIIDDIESGVTKKKDRDYFRIFDRR
;
A
#
# COMPACT_ATOMS: atom_id res chain seq x y z
N LEU A 1 -1.65 -12.94 2.96
CA LEU A 1 -1.07 -12.06 3.99
C LEU A 1 -2.09 -11.72 5.08
N TYR A 2 -3.08 -10.85 4.82
CA TYR A 2 -4.01 -10.37 5.86
C TYR A 2 -4.73 -11.47 6.66
N ALA A 3 -5.18 -12.54 5.99
CA ALA A 3 -5.79 -13.69 6.65
C ALA A 3 -4.90 -14.34 7.74
N SER A 4 -3.58 -14.25 7.61
CA SER A 4 -2.61 -14.83 8.55
C SER A 4 -2.26 -13.90 9.71
N ILE A 5 -2.31 -12.59 9.51
CA ILE A 5 -1.97 -11.57 10.53
C ILE A 5 -3.18 -11.11 11.34
N LEU A 6 -4.38 -11.08 10.76
CA LEU A 6 -5.59 -10.63 11.47
C LEU A 6 -5.88 -11.44 12.76
N PRO A 7 -5.75 -12.79 12.78
CA PRO A 7 -5.92 -13.56 14.01
C PRO A 7 -4.86 -13.28 15.08
N LEU A 8 -3.72 -12.71 14.70
CA LEU A 8 -2.61 -12.37 15.60
C LEU A 8 -2.68 -10.93 16.11
N LYS A 9 -3.64 -10.13 15.63
CA LYS A 9 -3.77 -8.71 15.99
C LYS A 9 -4.11 -8.58 17.47
N ILE A 10 -3.24 -7.92 18.23
CA ILE A 10 -3.48 -7.63 19.64
C ILE A 10 -4.55 -6.52 19.75
N PRO A 11 -5.59 -6.68 20.60
CA PRO A 11 -6.60 -5.64 20.80
C PRO A 11 -5.98 -4.27 21.14
N GLY A 12 -6.48 -3.21 20.51
CA GLY A 12 -5.98 -1.85 20.68
C GLY A 12 -4.74 -1.48 19.86
N THR A 13 -4.14 -2.43 19.11
CA THR A 13 -3.02 -2.15 18.19
C THR A 13 -3.49 -1.80 16.78
N LYS A 14 -2.60 -1.19 15.99
CA LYS A 14 -2.83 -0.85 14.58
C LYS A 14 -2.05 -1.76 13.65
N ILE A 15 -2.64 -2.12 12.52
CA ILE A 15 -1.94 -2.71 11.37
C ILE A 15 -1.48 -1.58 10.46
N ILE A 16 -0.17 -1.47 10.26
CA ILE A 16 0.43 -0.52 9.33
C ILE A 16 0.96 -1.32 8.14
N HIS A 17 0.51 -1.00 6.94
CA HIS A 17 0.99 -1.63 5.71
C HIS A 17 1.83 -0.64 4.91
N VAL A 18 3.14 -0.90 4.87
CA VAL A 18 4.11 -0.11 4.11
C VAL A 18 4.48 -0.91 2.86
N PHE A 19 4.10 -0.43 1.68
CA PHE A 19 4.30 -1.21 0.44
C PHE A 19 4.33 -0.36 -0.82
N GLY A 20 4.92 -0.93 -1.88
CA GLY A 20 4.89 -0.43 -3.24
C GLY A 20 4.54 -1.57 -4.20
N ALA A 21 4.96 -1.43 -5.47
CA ALA A 21 4.96 -2.52 -6.42
C ALA A 21 6.16 -2.38 -7.36
N CYS A 22 6.77 -3.50 -7.75
CA CYS A 22 7.79 -3.52 -8.79
C CYS A 22 7.28 -2.92 -10.12
N GLY A 23 8.16 -2.20 -10.81
CA GLY A 23 7.94 -1.71 -12.17
C GLY A 23 7.89 -2.83 -13.22
N GLU A 24 7.36 -2.50 -14.40
CA GLU A 24 7.35 -3.35 -15.61
C GLU A 24 6.59 -4.69 -15.52
N ARG A 25 5.90 -4.95 -14.41
CA ARG A 25 5.16 -6.21 -14.17
C ARG A 25 3.83 -5.94 -13.49
N ASP A 26 2.86 -6.84 -13.73
CA ASP A 26 1.63 -6.98 -12.95
C ASP A 26 0.80 -5.70 -12.70
N ARG A 27 0.85 -4.69 -13.59
CA ARG A 27 0.17 -3.39 -13.42
C ARG A 27 -1.31 -3.51 -13.04
N GLY A 28 -2.03 -4.46 -13.66
CA GLY A 28 -3.46 -4.69 -13.39
C GLY A 28 -3.79 -5.08 -11.94
N LYS A 29 -2.80 -5.52 -11.15
CA LYS A 29 -2.98 -5.86 -9.73
C LYS A 29 -2.84 -4.65 -8.82
N ARG A 30 -2.18 -3.57 -9.26
CA ARG A 30 -1.86 -2.41 -8.42
C ARG A 30 -3.09 -1.78 -7.78
N PRO A 31 -4.19 -1.48 -8.51
CA PRO A 31 -5.41 -0.97 -7.87
C PRO A 31 -5.98 -1.95 -6.84
N GLN A 32 -6.00 -3.25 -7.13
CA GLN A 32 -6.49 -4.27 -6.22
C GLN A 32 -5.66 -4.34 -4.92
N MET A 33 -4.35 -4.09 -5.00
CA MET A 33 -3.50 -4.01 -3.81
C MET A 33 -3.93 -2.85 -2.89
N GLY A 34 -4.24 -1.69 -3.47
CA GLY A 34 -4.76 -0.53 -2.73
C GLY A 34 -6.13 -0.79 -2.08
N GLU A 35 -7.02 -1.47 -2.82
CA GLU A 35 -8.36 -1.83 -2.33
C GLU A 35 -8.27 -2.79 -1.15
N ILE A 36 -7.49 -3.87 -1.29
CA ILE A 36 -7.27 -4.85 -0.23
C ILE A 36 -6.63 -4.18 0.99
N ALA A 37 -5.61 -3.34 0.79
CA ALA A 37 -4.98 -2.63 1.90
C ALA A 37 -5.98 -1.73 2.65
N SER A 38 -6.89 -1.06 1.94
CA SER A 38 -7.92 -0.19 2.53
C SER A 38 -8.90 -0.96 3.42
N GLY A 39 -9.18 -2.22 3.09
CA GLY A 39 -10.08 -3.07 3.87
C GLY A 39 -9.47 -3.60 5.17
N TYR A 40 -8.14 -3.77 5.24
CA TYR A 40 -7.50 -4.52 6.33
C TYR A 40 -6.47 -3.72 7.14
N ALA A 41 -5.85 -2.69 6.57
CA ALA A 41 -4.87 -1.87 7.28
C ALA A 41 -5.53 -0.69 8.01
N ASP A 42 -5.01 -0.39 9.19
CA ASP A 42 -5.38 0.83 9.90
C ASP A 42 -4.68 2.05 9.29
N ILE A 43 -3.42 1.88 8.86
CA ILE A 43 -2.62 2.91 8.20
C ILE A 43 -1.98 2.32 6.93
N ILE A 44 -2.06 3.04 5.83
CA ILE A 44 -1.41 2.71 4.56
C ILE A 44 -0.28 3.69 4.30
N ILE A 45 0.89 3.16 3.98
CA ILE A 45 2.04 3.95 3.52
C ILE A 45 2.47 3.41 2.17
N LEU A 46 2.19 4.16 1.12
CA LEU A 46 2.70 3.85 -0.21
C LEU A 46 4.13 4.39 -0.35
N THR A 47 5.01 3.58 -0.91
CA THR A 47 6.45 3.86 -1.01
C THR A 47 7.03 3.28 -2.29
N ASN A 48 8.17 3.79 -2.70
CA ASN A 48 8.93 3.21 -3.79
C ASN A 48 9.38 1.77 -3.46
N GLU A 49 9.21 0.86 -4.42
CA GLU A 49 9.66 -0.53 -4.36
C GLU A 49 10.06 -0.96 -5.78
N ASP A 50 11.37 -0.96 -6.06
CA ASP A 50 11.97 -1.43 -7.32
C ASP A 50 11.23 -0.97 -8.59
N PRO A 51 11.26 0.33 -8.93
CA PRO A 51 10.51 0.87 -10.06
C PRO A 51 11.12 0.49 -11.43
N TYR A 52 12.36 -0.01 -11.45
CA TYR A 52 13.13 -0.33 -12.65
C TYR A 52 13.12 0.84 -13.65
N TYR A 53 12.54 0.64 -14.85
CA TYR A 53 12.43 1.65 -15.90
C TYR A 53 11.06 2.34 -15.95
N GLU A 54 10.16 2.02 -15.02
CA GLU A 54 8.86 2.68 -14.88
C GLU A 54 8.95 3.84 -13.90
N ASP A 55 8.10 4.86 -14.08
CA ASP A 55 8.01 5.96 -13.14
C ASP A 55 7.46 5.49 -11.79
N ALA A 56 8.22 5.70 -10.72
CA ALA A 56 7.81 5.34 -9.37
C ALA A 56 6.52 6.07 -8.93
N GLU A 57 6.31 7.31 -9.36
CA GLU A 57 5.08 8.05 -9.06
C GLU A 57 3.89 7.39 -9.76
N GLN A 58 4.04 6.98 -11.01
CA GLN A 58 2.98 6.29 -11.74
C GLN A 58 2.60 4.96 -11.10
N ILE A 59 3.58 4.19 -10.62
CA ILE A 59 3.32 2.95 -9.87
C ILE A 59 2.49 3.24 -8.62
N ILE A 60 2.82 4.30 -7.90
CA ILE A 60 2.12 4.68 -6.67
C ILE A 60 0.71 5.19 -6.98
N ASP A 61 0.54 5.99 -8.03
CA ASP A 61 -0.76 6.45 -8.50
C ASP A 61 -1.67 5.27 -8.90
N ASP A 62 -1.12 4.25 -9.56
CA ASP A 62 -1.85 3.04 -9.93
C ASP A 62 -2.34 2.28 -8.69
N ILE A 63 -1.50 2.14 -7.65
CA ILE A 63 -1.90 1.51 -6.39
C ILE A 63 -2.93 2.38 -5.68
N GLU A 64 -2.66 3.68 -5.60
CA GLU A 64 -3.51 4.68 -4.95
C GLU A 64 -4.91 4.75 -5.58
N SER A 65 -5.06 4.45 -6.86
CA SER A 65 -6.36 4.43 -7.55
C SER A 65 -7.37 3.47 -6.91
N GLY A 66 -6.91 2.40 -6.26
CA GLY A 66 -7.75 1.48 -5.50
C GLY A 66 -7.82 1.77 -4.00
N VAL A 67 -7.06 2.73 -3.49
CA VAL A 67 -7.09 3.09 -2.07
C VAL A 67 -8.38 3.88 -1.77
N THR A 68 -9.28 3.29 -0.98
CA THR A 68 -10.56 3.91 -0.61
C THR A 68 -10.49 4.65 0.74
N LYS A 69 -9.44 4.42 1.53
CA LYS A 69 -9.24 5.03 2.85
C LYS A 69 -8.17 6.14 2.83
N LYS A 70 -8.49 7.29 2.23
CA LYS A 70 -7.56 8.43 2.07
C LYS A 70 -7.82 9.55 3.09
N LYS A 71 -7.69 9.27 4.38
CA LYS A 71 -7.73 10.31 5.42
C LYS A 71 -6.31 10.70 5.77
N ASP A 72 -6.03 11.99 5.98
CA ASP A 72 -4.67 12.52 6.25
C ASP A 72 -3.92 11.83 7.40
N ARG A 73 -4.64 11.21 8.33
CA ARG A 73 -4.08 10.48 9.49
C ARG A 73 -3.85 8.98 9.24
N ASP A 74 -4.42 8.42 8.19
CA ASP A 74 -4.51 6.98 7.93
C ASP A 74 -3.86 6.58 6.58
N TYR A 75 -3.39 7.55 5.78
CA TYR A 75 -2.78 7.34 4.46
C TYR A 75 -1.60 8.28 4.23
N PHE A 76 -0.49 7.75 3.73
CA PHE A 76 0.73 8.50 3.44
C PHE A 76 1.40 8.02 2.15
N ARG A 77 2.03 8.94 1.42
CA ARG A 77 2.99 8.67 0.35
C ARG A 77 4.38 9.06 0.86
N ILE A 78 5.27 8.08 1.02
CA ILE A 78 6.63 8.28 1.51
C ILE A 78 7.59 7.59 0.54
N PHE A 79 8.20 8.34 -0.36
CA PHE A 79 9.07 7.81 -1.41
C PHE A 79 10.48 7.48 -0.92
N ASP A 80 11.07 8.38 -0.12
CA ASP A 80 12.36 8.16 0.53
C ASP A 80 12.14 7.82 2.01
N ARG A 81 12.76 6.72 2.44
CA ARG A 81 12.63 6.15 3.80
C ARG A 81 13.96 6.17 4.57
N ARG A 82 14.92 6.98 4.10
CA ARG A 82 16.24 7.16 4.74
C ARG A 82 16.19 8.06 5.96
#